data_AF-A0A2H9LKZ1-F1
#
_entry.id   AF-A0A2H9LKZ1-F1
#
_cell.length_a   1.000
_cell.length_b   1.000
_cell.length_c   1.000
_cell.angle_alpha   90.00
_cell.angle_beta   90.00
_cell.angle_gamma   90.00
#
_symmetry.space_group_name_H-M   'P 1'
#
loop_
_entity.id
_entity.type
_entity.pdbx_description
1 polymer ?
#
loop_
_entity_poly.entity_id
_entity_poly.type
_entity_poly.pdbx_seq_one_letter_code
_entity_poly.pdbx_strand_id
1 'polypeptide(L)'
;LPALFAFTPISGTTLEHAAQPTVQKYRRMQVARYLIVHEVAGFEDMCFDQNGSLSGFGVGKEVLSRIIRSGEPFLTSGCPNCNRPYYNEKPSGPIYNYPRELTDKELSEVQMQLGLEEW
;
A
#
# COMPACT_ATOMS: atom_id res chain seq x y z
N LEU A 1 -11.40 9.40 5.69
CA LEU A 1 -10.28 8.50 5.33
C LEU A 1 -9.78 8.85 3.92
N PRO A 2 -8.56 9.42 3.76
CA PRO A 2 -8.03 9.79 2.43
C PRO A 2 -7.71 8.55 1.60
N ALA A 3 -8.27 8.38 0.40
CA ALA A 3 -7.95 7.24 -0.46
C ALA A 3 -6.49 7.29 -0.95
N LEU A 4 -5.87 6.12 -1.17
CA LEU A 4 -4.55 6.00 -1.80
C LEU A 4 -4.72 5.36 -3.17
N PHE A 5 -4.06 5.93 -4.18
CA PHE A 5 -4.09 5.42 -5.55
C PHE A 5 -2.67 5.36 -6.12
N ALA A 6 -2.37 4.28 -6.82
CA ALA A 6 -1.15 4.20 -7.60
C ALA A 6 -1.25 5.13 -8.80
N PHE A 7 -0.14 5.78 -9.15
CA PHE A 7 -0.06 6.55 -10.38
C PHE A 7 -0.26 5.61 -11.58
N THR A 8 -1.12 6.02 -12.52
CA THR A 8 -1.47 5.25 -13.73
C THR A 8 -1.26 6.14 -14.96
N PRO A 9 -0.23 5.86 -15.79
CA PRO A 9 0.02 6.57 -17.04
C PRO A 9 -1.16 6.42 -17.99
N ILE A 10 -1.62 7.55 -18.53
CA ILE A 10 -2.73 7.60 -19.50
C ILE A 10 -2.16 8.13 -20.81
N SER A 11 -2.43 7.43 -21.91
CA SER A 11 -1.96 7.82 -23.25
C SER A 11 -2.47 9.21 -23.63
N GLY A 12 -1.60 10.02 -24.24
CA GLY A 12 -1.86 11.40 -24.63
C GLY A 12 -1.68 12.43 -23.51
N THR A 13 -1.24 12.02 -22.31
CA THR A 13 -0.91 12.95 -21.22
C THR A 13 0.59 13.23 -21.15
N THR A 14 0.99 14.36 -20.56
CA THR A 14 2.41 14.71 -20.35
C THR A 14 3.20 13.63 -19.59
N LEU A 15 2.50 12.82 -18.78
CA LEU A 15 3.10 11.76 -17.97
C LEU A 15 2.81 10.35 -18.51
N GLU A 16 2.43 10.22 -19.79
CA GLU A 16 2.11 8.92 -20.39
C GLU A 16 3.27 7.93 -20.38
N HIS A 17 4.51 8.44 -20.36
CA HIS A 17 5.74 7.64 -20.28
C HIS A 17 6.35 7.56 -18.88
N ALA A 18 5.71 8.18 -17.87
CA ALA A 18 6.21 8.12 -16.51
C ALA A 18 6.00 6.71 -15.91
N ALA A 19 6.91 6.29 -15.03
CA ALA A 19 6.82 4.98 -14.41
C ALA A 19 5.74 4.92 -13.32
N GLN A 20 5.02 3.80 -13.26
CA GLN A 20 4.18 3.47 -12.10
C GLN A 20 5.04 3.19 -10.87
N PRO A 21 4.54 3.42 -9.65
CA PRO A 21 5.23 2.99 -8.45
C PRO A 21 5.40 1.47 -8.46
N THR A 22 6.56 0.98 -8.03
CA THR A 22 6.73 -0.46 -7.80
C THR A 22 5.73 -0.94 -6.76
N VAL A 23 5.27 -2.19 -6.88
CA VAL A 23 4.30 -2.76 -5.94
C VAL A 23 4.85 -2.71 -4.52
N GLN A 24 6.12 -3.05 -4.31
CA GLN A 24 6.79 -2.97 -3.01
C GLN A 24 6.72 -1.57 -2.39
N LYS A 25 7.08 -0.53 -3.15
CA LYS A 25 7.01 0.86 -2.65
C LYS A 25 5.58 1.21 -2.27
N TYR A 26 4.61 0.80 -3.08
CA TYR A 26 3.20 1.05 -2.80
C TYR A 26 2.69 0.30 -1.56
N ARG A 27 3.05 -0.98 -1.37
CA ARG A 27 2.70 -1.76 -0.17
C ARG A 27 3.20 -1.11 1.10
N ARG A 28 4.44 -0.62 1.09
CA ARG A 28 5.00 0.13 2.22
C ARG A 28 4.20 1.41 2.51
N MET A 29 3.79 2.14 1.48
CA MET A 29 2.94 3.33 1.65
C MET A 29 1.54 2.99 2.17
N GLN A 30 0.95 1.87 1.77
CA GLN A 30 -0.33 1.39 2.29
C GLN A 30 -0.27 1.14 3.80
N VAL A 31 0.77 0.46 4.27
CA VAL A 31 1.00 0.21 5.70
C VAL A 31 1.27 1.50 6.45
N ALA A 32 2.16 2.37 5.95
CA ALA A 32 2.46 3.65 6.58
C ALA A 32 1.21 4.53 6.74
N ARG A 33 0.40 4.64 5.67
CA ARG A 33 -0.87 5.35 5.70
C ARG A 33 -1.81 4.77 6.75
N TYR A 34 -1.91 3.44 6.83
CA TYR A 34 -2.76 2.79 7.84
C TYR A 34 -2.34 3.17 9.26
N LEU A 35 -1.04 3.13 9.56
CA LEU A 35 -0.49 3.51 10.87
C LEU A 35 -0.82 4.96 11.24
N ILE A 36 -0.62 5.89 10.30
CA ILE A 36 -0.88 7.33 10.51
C ILE A 36 -2.38 7.58 10.74
N VAL A 37 -3.24 7.00 9.90
CA VAL A 37 -4.69 7.20 9.97
C VAL A 37 -5.27 6.69 11.28
N HIS A 38 -4.75 5.58 11.80
CA HIS A 38 -5.24 4.94 13.02
C HIS A 38 -4.43 5.36 14.26
N GLU A 39 -3.61 6.40 14.15
CA GLU A 39 -2.82 6.96 15.25
C GLU A 39 -1.93 5.91 15.97
N VAL A 40 -1.46 4.90 15.21
CA VAL A 40 -0.56 3.86 15.72
C VAL A 40 0.91 4.31 15.69
N ALA A 41 1.28 5.09 14.66
CA ALA A 41 2.57 5.75 14.53
C ALA A 41 2.45 6.96 13.59
N GLY A 42 3.23 8.00 13.87
CA GLY A 42 3.31 9.23 13.08
C GLY A 42 4.34 9.15 11.95
N PHE A 43 4.43 10.22 11.16
CA PHE A 43 5.48 10.35 10.14
C PHE A 43 6.87 10.51 10.77
N GLU A 44 6.90 11.20 11.92
CA GLU A 44 8.07 11.45 12.75
C GLU A 44 8.72 10.17 13.30
N ASP A 45 7.95 9.08 13.42
CA ASP A 45 8.44 7.78 13.89
C ASP A 45 9.03 6.93 12.75
N MET A 46 8.84 7.35 11.49
CA MET A 46 9.23 6.58 10.31
C MET A 46 10.66 6.86 9.87
N CYS A 47 11.35 5.82 9.41
CA CYS A 47 12.71 5.90 8.91
C CYS A 47 12.72 5.82 7.37
N PHE A 48 13.58 6.61 6.76
CA PHE A 48 13.79 6.62 5.31
C PHE A 48 15.25 6.35 4.99
N ASP A 49 15.50 5.61 3.92
CA ASP A 49 16.85 5.41 3.40
C ASP A 49 17.38 6.64 2.65
N GLN A 50 18.63 6.58 2.22
CA GLN A 50 19.30 7.64 1.46
C GLN A 50 18.64 7.99 0.11
N ASN A 51 17.79 7.10 -0.41
CA ASN A 51 17.02 7.32 -1.63
C ASN A 51 15.61 7.88 -1.34
N GLY A 52 15.32 8.21 -0.08
CA GLY A 52 14.00 8.67 0.36
C GLY A 52 12.93 7.57 0.38
N SER A 53 13.33 6.30 0.38
CA SER A 53 12.38 5.19 0.47
C SER A 53 12.13 4.81 1.92
N LEU A 54 10.87 4.54 2.26
CA LEU A 54 10.48 4.11 3.61
C LEU A 54 11.18 2.79 3.94
N SER A 55 12.03 2.85 4.97
CA SER A 55 12.84 1.73 5.46
C SER A 55 12.38 1.24 6.83
N GLY A 56 11.64 2.03 7.60
CA GLY A 56 11.07 1.61 8.89
C GLY A 56 9.77 2.33 9.26
N PHE A 57 8.90 1.62 9.98
CA PHE A 57 7.52 2.05 10.28
C PHE A 57 7.30 2.70 11.65
N GLY A 58 8.32 2.75 12.51
CA GLY A 58 8.17 3.31 13.86
C GLY A 58 7.41 2.43 14.86
N VAL A 59 7.15 1.16 14.51
CA VAL A 59 6.42 0.21 15.37
C VAL A 59 7.18 -1.12 15.51
N GLY A 60 6.91 -1.84 16.61
CA GLY A 60 7.46 -3.16 16.85
C GLY A 60 6.97 -4.22 15.84
N LYS A 61 7.78 -5.27 15.65
CA LYS A 61 7.55 -6.36 14.69
C LYS A 61 6.18 -7.04 14.88
N GLU A 62 5.77 -7.27 16.13
CA GLU A 62 4.52 -7.95 16.47
C GLU A 62 3.31 -7.11 16.05
N VAL A 63 3.37 -5.80 16.28
CA VAL A 63 2.33 -4.84 15.89
C VAL A 63 2.24 -4.77 14.38
N LEU A 64 3.38 -4.61 13.70
CA LEU A 64 3.46 -4.57 12.24
C LEU A 64 2.91 -5.85 11.61
N SER A 65 3.32 -7.02 12.12
CA SER A 65 2.86 -8.33 11.67
C SER A 65 1.35 -8.50 11.84
N ARG A 66 0.78 -8.05 12.96
CA ARG A 66 -0.67 -8.10 13.18
C ARG A 66 -1.42 -7.22 12.17
N ILE A 67 -0.94 -6.01 11.92
CA ILE A 67 -1.55 -5.07 10.96
C ILE A 67 -1.48 -5.63 9.53
N ILE A 68 -0.32 -6.13 9.11
CA ILE A 68 -0.19 -6.74 7.77
C ILE A 68 -1.15 -7.92 7.63
N ARG A 69 -1.20 -8.82 8.62
CA ARG A 69 -2.09 -10.00 8.59
C ARG A 69 -3.58 -9.68 8.60
N SER A 70 -3.97 -8.50 9.09
CA SER A 70 -5.37 -8.07 9.02
C SER A 70 -5.87 -7.86 7.59
N GLY A 71 -4.97 -7.59 6.64
CA GLY A 71 -5.33 -7.27 5.25
C GLY A 71 -5.89 -5.85 5.06
N GLU A 72 -6.33 -5.18 6.13
CA GLU A 72 -6.98 -3.86 6.09
C GLU A 72 -6.17 -2.76 5.37
N PRO A 73 -4.83 -2.66 5.52
CA PRO A 73 -4.05 -1.63 4.83
C PRO A 73 -4.15 -1.71 3.30
N PHE A 74 -4.44 -2.90 2.76
CA PHE A 74 -4.41 -3.19 1.32
C PHE A 74 -5.78 -3.05 0.65
N LEU A 75 -6.82 -2.77 1.44
CA LEU A 75 -8.16 -2.58 0.96
C LEU A 75 -8.32 -1.21 0.29
N THR A 76 -9.22 -1.18 -0.69
CA THR A 76 -9.72 0.08 -1.26
C THR A 76 -10.38 0.88 -0.14
N SER A 77 -9.99 2.14 -0.01
CA SER A 77 -10.50 3.03 1.01
C SER A 77 -11.08 4.30 0.38
N GLY A 78 -12.06 4.91 1.03
CA GLY A 78 -12.79 6.05 0.49
C GLY A 78 -14.07 6.33 1.28
N CYS A 79 -15.05 6.96 0.63
CA CYS A 79 -16.35 7.22 1.24
C CYS A 79 -17.11 5.91 1.56
N PRO A 80 -17.94 5.88 2.61
CA PRO A 80 -18.84 4.76 2.87
C PRO A 80 -19.67 4.43 1.63
N ASN A 81 -19.78 3.15 1.28
CA ASN A 81 -20.51 2.64 0.10
C ASN A 81 -19.94 3.05 -1.27
N CYS A 82 -18.77 3.70 -1.33
CA CYS A 82 -18.10 3.97 -2.60
C CYS A 82 -17.24 2.76 -3.00
N ASN A 83 -17.85 1.76 -3.64
CA ASN A 83 -17.11 0.70 -4.31
C ASN A 83 -17.06 0.98 -5.81
N ARG A 84 -15.98 1.60 -6.30
CA ARG A 84 -15.59 1.47 -7.70
C ARG A 84 -14.49 0.40 -7.76
N PRO A 85 -14.86 -0.90 -7.89
CA PRO A 85 -13.86 -1.95 -7.87
C PRO A 85 -12.89 -1.73 -9.01
N TYR A 86 -11.59 -1.77 -8.71
CA TYR A 86 -10.52 -1.68 -9.71
C TYR A 86 -10.46 -0.36 -10.51
N TYR A 87 -11.06 0.73 -10.00
CA TYR A 87 -11.17 2.00 -10.73
C TYR A 87 -9.85 2.51 -11.34
N ASN A 88 -8.76 2.38 -10.59
CA ASN A 88 -7.41 2.81 -10.98
C ASN A 88 -6.46 1.62 -11.22
N GLU A 89 -6.98 0.40 -11.24
CA GLU A 89 -6.21 -0.83 -11.40
C GLU A 89 -6.22 -1.26 -12.88
N LYS A 90 -5.09 -1.76 -13.38
CA LYS A 90 -5.03 -2.34 -14.72
C LYS A 90 -5.49 -3.80 -14.64
N PRO A 91 -6.37 -4.27 -15.56
CA PRO A 91 -6.79 -5.68 -15.58
C PRO A 91 -5.62 -6.67 -15.72
N SER A 92 -4.53 -6.27 -16.37
CA SER A 92 -3.28 -7.04 -16.51
C SER A 92 -2.44 -7.08 -15.23
N GLY A 93 -2.85 -6.36 -14.19
CA GLY A 93 -2.08 -6.19 -12.97
C GLY A 93 -0.88 -5.24 -13.11
N PRO A 94 -0.08 -5.11 -12.03
CA PRO A 94 -0.36 -5.67 -10.70
C PRO A 94 -1.58 -5.00 -10.03
N ILE A 95 -2.25 -5.71 -9.12
CA ILE A 95 -3.35 -5.16 -8.32
C ILE A 95 -2.78 -4.44 -7.09
N TYR A 96 -2.96 -3.13 -7.02
CA TYR A 96 -2.51 -2.30 -5.90
C TYR A 96 -3.53 -2.22 -4.77
N ASN A 97 -4.84 -2.14 -5.06
CA ASN A 97 -5.87 -2.05 -4.01
C ASN A 97 -6.94 -3.13 -4.20
N TYR A 98 -7.26 -3.84 -3.13
CA TYR A 98 -8.26 -4.91 -3.15
C TYR A 98 -9.63 -4.34 -2.77
N PRO A 99 -10.68 -4.54 -3.58
CA PRO A 99 -12.02 -4.03 -3.27
C PRO A 99 -12.80 -4.91 -2.25
N ARG A 100 -12.16 -5.97 -1.76
CA ARG A 100 -12.70 -6.99 -0.86
C ARG A 100 -11.58 -7.51 0.04
N GLU A 101 -11.96 -8.24 1.09
CA GLU A 101 -11.03 -9.00 1.90
C GLU A 101 -10.10 -9.86 1.03
N LEU A 102 -8.81 -9.86 1.40
CA LEU A 102 -7.78 -10.62 0.71
C LEU A 102 -7.93 -12.09 1.08
N THR A 103 -7.72 -12.97 0.10
CA THR A 103 -7.53 -14.40 0.33
C THR A 103 -6.17 -14.65 1.00
N ASP A 104 -6.01 -15.79 1.65
CA ASP A 104 -4.72 -16.19 2.26
C ASP A 104 -3.57 -16.16 1.25
N LYS A 105 -3.86 -16.51 -0.02
CA LYS A 105 -2.89 -16.47 -1.12
C LYS A 105 -2.46 -15.04 -1.44
N GLU A 106 -3.42 -14.13 -1.58
CA GLU A 106 -3.16 -12.70 -1.85
C GLU A 106 -2.42 -12.06 -0.67
N LEU A 107 -2.78 -12.42 0.57
CA LEU A 107 -2.09 -11.93 1.77
C LEU A 107 -0.63 -12.39 1.80
N SER A 108 -0.39 -13.66 1.49
CA SER A 108 0.97 -14.21 1.38
C SER A 108 1.77 -13.50 0.29
N GLU A 109 1.14 -13.21 -0.85
CA GLU A 109 1.76 -12.43 -1.93
C GLU A 109 2.12 -11.02 -1.49
N VAL A 110 1.21 -10.33 -0.80
CA VAL A 110 1.47 -9.00 -0.25
C VAL A 110 2.62 -9.00 0.75
N GLN A 111 2.74 -10.03 1.59
CA GLN A 111 3.86 -10.18 2.53
C GLN A 111 5.19 -10.33 1.78
N MET A 112 5.24 -11.12 0.71
CA MET A 112 6.42 -11.21 -0.16
C MET A 112 6.73 -9.85 -0.83
N GLN A 113 5.70 -9.18 -1.36
CA GLN A 113 5.83 -7.89 -2.04
C GLN A 113 6.33 -6.77 -1.11
N LEU A 114 6.06 -6.83 0.19
CA LEU A 114 6.58 -5.86 1.17
C LEU A 114 8.12 -5.91 1.27
N GLY A 115 8.72 -7.07 0.98
CA GLY A 115 10.17 -7.28 1.04
C GLY A 115 10.74 -6.89 2.41
N LEU A 116 10.11 -7.43 3.46
CA LEU A 116 10.48 -7.23 4.86
C LEU A 116 11.24 -8.45 5.41
N GLU A 117 12.03 -9.14 4.58
CA GLU A 117 12.66 -10.44 4.91
C GLU A 117 13.59 -10.40 6.14
N GLU A 118 13.91 -9.22 6.67
CA GLU A 118 14.72 -9.05 7.89
C GLU A 118 14.02 -8.31 9.04
N TRP A 119 12.70 -8.15 8.99
CA TRP A 119 11.92 -7.55 10.08
C TRP A 119 11.33 -8.61 10.99
#